data_AF-W4K7J1-F1
#
_entry.id   AF-W4K7J1-F1
#
_cell.length_a   1.000
_cell.length_b   1.000
_cell.length_c   1.000
_cell.angle_alpha   90.00
_cell.angle_beta   90.00
_cell.angle_gamma   90.00
#
_symmetry.space_group_name_H-M   'P 1'
#
loop_
_entity.id
_entity.type
_entity.pdbx_description
1 polymer ?
#
loop_
_entity_poly.entity_id
_entity_poly.type
_entity_poly.pdbx_seq_one_letter_code
_entity_poly.pdbx_strand_id
1 'polypeptide(L)'
;MSTTVKGTATNERVRSRRQSSLDESTIQYLEKRLEQRPDKQELQGRNILKEDNVAPALQAAKERLQRSQLEDKLDHALQQRPKPEELVKEGILKEDEAPGV
;
A
#
# COMPACT_ATOMS: atom_id res chain seq x y z
N MET A 1 -2.54 57.87 55.61
CA MET A 1 -2.41 56.47 56.06
C MET A 1 -3.33 55.65 55.15
N SER A 2 -2.83 55.12 54.03
CA SER A 2 -2.09 53.84 53.92
C SER A 2 -2.95 52.71 54.50
N THR A 3 -3.39 51.66 53.82
CA THR A 3 -3.26 51.03 52.48
C THR A 3 -4.40 49.97 52.49
N THR A 4 -4.94 49.40 51.41
CA THR A 4 -4.29 48.48 50.49
C THR A 4 -5.33 48.06 49.44
N VAL A 5 -4.86 48.03 48.20
CA VAL A 5 -5.53 47.68 46.95
C VAL A 5 -5.65 46.17 46.77
N LYS A 6 -6.80 45.74 46.23
CA LYS A 6 -7.01 44.71 45.19
C LYS A 6 -5.93 43.61 45.07
N GLY A 7 -6.14 42.48 45.72
CA GLY A 7 -5.42 41.22 45.47
C GLY A 7 -6.17 40.34 44.49
N THR A 8 -5.66 40.27 43.27
CA THR A 8 -6.15 39.51 42.13
C THR A 8 -6.17 38.00 42.40
N ALA A 9 -7.25 37.33 41.97
CA ALA A 9 -7.29 35.88 41.84
C ALA A 9 -6.19 35.42 40.87
N THR A 10 -5.04 35.02 41.40
CA THR A 10 -4.07 34.22 40.65
C THR A 10 -4.57 32.79 40.64
N ASN A 11 -5.45 32.49 39.68
CA ASN A 11 -5.65 31.13 39.22
C ASN A 11 -4.32 30.68 38.58
N GLU A 12 -3.40 30.17 39.41
CA GLU A 12 -2.23 29.45 38.93
C GLU A 12 -2.74 28.22 38.19
N ARG A 13 -3.02 28.39 36.89
CA ARG A 13 -3.03 27.29 35.96
C ARG A 13 -1.66 26.65 36.07
N VAL A 14 -1.57 25.59 36.87
CA VAL A 14 -0.50 24.61 36.81
C VAL A 14 -0.35 24.30 35.34
N ARG A 15 0.67 24.87 34.71
CA ARG A 15 1.03 24.52 33.34
C ARG A 15 1.44 23.07 33.47
N SER A 16 0.50 22.15 33.23
CA SER A 16 0.79 20.73 33.13
C SER A 16 1.87 20.63 32.08
N ARG A 17 3.12 20.53 32.54
CA ARG A 17 4.28 20.39 31.69
C ARG A 17 3.94 19.19 30.82
N ARG A 18 3.79 19.41 29.51
CA ARG A 18 3.68 18.31 28.55
C ARG A 18 5.05 17.64 28.57
N GLN A 19 5.29 16.80 29.56
CA GLN A 19 6.38 15.84 29.48
C GLN A 19 6.01 14.92 28.33
N SER A 20 6.94 14.74 27.39
CA SER A 20 6.83 13.71 26.37
C SER A 20 6.60 12.40 27.09
N SER A 21 5.39 11.84 26.96
CA SER A 21 4.98 10.60 27.64
C SER A 21 5.60 9.36 26.98
N LEU A 22 6.78 9.50 26.38
CA LEU A 22 7.42 8.48 25.58
C LEU A 22 8.69 8.05 26.28
N ASP A 23 8.82 6.73 26.44
CA ASP A 23 10.00 6.14 27.04
C ASP A 23 11.20 6.30 26.10
N GLU A 24 12.37 6.62 26.65
CA GLU A 24 13.62 6.81 25.90
C GLU A 24 13.95 5.64 24.96
N SER A 25 13.64 4.41 25.40
CA SER A 25 13.82 3.19 24.59
C SER A 25 12.95 3.17 23.33
N THR A 26 11.73 3.72 23.41
CA THR A 26 10.82 3.80 22.27
C THR A 26 11.30 4.82 21.23
N ILE A 27 11.92 5.91 21.70
CA ILE A 27 12.51 6.94 20.85
C ILE A 27 13.66 6.33 20.04
N GLN A 28 14.61 5.69 20.71
CA GLN A 28 15.77 5.06 20.06
C GLN A 28 15.35 3.95 19.06
N TYR A 29 14.33 3.16 19.40
CA TYR A 29 13.80 2.14 18.50
C TYR A 29 13.17 2.74 17.23
N LEU A 30 12.41 3.82 17.39
CA LEU A 30 11.76 4.50 16.27
C LEU A 30 12.79 5.16 15.34
N GLU A 31 13.78 5.85 15.90
CA GLU A 31 14.86 6.49 15.13
C GLU A 31 15.55 5.48 14.22
N LYS A 32 15.98 4.34 14.76
CA LYS A 32 16.59 3.25 13.97
C LYS A 32 15.70 2.75 12.83
N ARG A 33 14.38 2.69 13.04
CA ARG A 33 13.43 2.26 11.99
C ARG A 33 13.21 3.31 10.91
N LEU A 34 13.27 4.59 11.29
CA LEU A 34 13.14 5.69 10.33
C LEU A 34 14.38 5.78 9.44
N GLU A 35 15.57 5.52 9.98
CA GLU A 35 16.82 5.43 9.19
C GLU A 35 16.79 4.30 8.16
N GLN A 36 16.18 3.17 8.51
CA GLN A 36 16.08 1.99 7.63
C GLN A 36 14.80 1.96 6.80
N ARG A 37 14.08 3.08 6.69
CA ARG A 37 12.81 3.15 5.98
C ARG A 37 13.04 2.95 4.48
N PRO A 38 12.41 1.95 3.84
CA PRO A 38 12.49 1.75 2.39
C PRO A 38 11.90 2.91 1.60
N ASP A 39 12.46 3.15 0.42
CA ASP A 39 11.94 4.13 -0.52
C ASP A 39 10.60 3.69 -1.12
N LYS A 40 9.82 4.68 -1.58
CA LYS A 40 8.52 4.43 -2.24
C LYS A 40 8.64 3.45 -3.41
N GLN A 41 9.68 3.63 -4.24
CA GLN A 41 9.94 2.80 -5.42
C GLN A 41 10.26 1.35 -5.05
N GLU A 42 11.01 1.14 -3.96
CA GLU A 42 11.33 -0.21 -3.46
C GLU A 42 10.06 -0.93 -2.99
N LEU A 43 9.15 -0.23 -2.30
CA LEU A 43 7.86 -0.79 -1.88
C LEU A 43 6.96 -1.12 -3.07
N GLN A 44 7.03 -0.33 -4.15
CA GLN A 44 6.31 -0.58 -5.41
C GLN A 44 6.88 -1.80 -6.15
N GLY A 45 8.21 -1.88 -6.29
CA GLY A 45 8.89 -3.04 -6.89
C GLY A 45 8.63 -4.36 -6.17
N ARG A 46 8.42 -4.30 -4.85
CA ARG A 46 8.01 -5.46 -4.03
C ARG A 46 6.50 -5.72 -4.02
N ASN A 47 5.71 -4.96 -4.77
CA ASN A 47 4.24 -5.04 -4.81
C ASN A 47 3.56 -4.84 -3.43
N ILE A 48 4.22 -4.13 -2.52
CA ILE A 48 3.68 -3.76 -1.20
C ILE A 48 2.82 -2.50 -1.35
N LEU A 49 3.33 -1.50 -2.07
CA LEU A 49 2.61 -0.27 -2.40
C LEU A 49 2.18 -0.34 -3.87
N LYS A 50 0.90 -0.09 -4.16
CA LYS A 50 0.41 -0.05 -5.54
C LYS A 50 0.85 1.24 -6.24
N GLU A 51 1.17 1.17 -7.53
CA GLU A 51 1.51 2.34 -8.35
C GLU A 51 0.26 3.10 -8.81
N ASP A 52 -0.43 3.75 -7.88
CA ASP A 52 -1.70 4.38 -8.18
C ASP A 52 -1.73 5.88 -7.87
N ASN A 53 -2.18 6.66 -8.86
CA ASN A 53 -2.58 8.07 -8.70
C ASN A 53 -3.98 8.21 -8.06
N VAL A 54 -4.55 7.12 -7.57
CA VAL A 54 -5.91 7.05 -7.06
C VAL A 54 -5.89 7.18 -5.53
N ALA A 55 -6.90 7.86 -4.98
CA ALA A 55 -7.02 8.07 -3.54
C ALA A 55 -6.93 6.74 -2.76
N PRO A 56 -6.27 6.69 -1.58
CA PRO A 56 -6.06 5.45 -0.82
C PRO A 56 -7.34 4.66 -0.55
N ALA A 57 -8.46 5.34 -0.31
CA ALA A 57 -9.75 4.71 -0.06
C ALA A 57 -10.33 3.94 -1.26
N LEU A 58 -9.93 4.28 -2.48
CA LEU A 58 -10.47 3.70 -3.72
C LEU A 58 -9.58 2.61 -4.34
N GLN A 59 -8.33 2.47 -3.86
CA GLN A 59 -7.37 1.50 -4.41
C GLN A 59 -7.91 0.06 -4.36
N ALA A 60 -8.52 -0.32 -3.24
CA ALA A 60 -9.11 -1.66 -3.09
C ALA A 60 -10.26 -1.92 -4.07
N ALA A 61 -11.11 -0.91 -4.33
CA ALA A 61 -12.21 -1.03 -5.29
C ALA A 61 -11.69 -1.15 -6.72
N LYS A 62 -10.68 -0.35 -7.08
CA LYS A 62 -9.98 -0.43 -8.37
C LYS A 62 -9.38 -1.81 -8.60
N GLU A 63 -8.65 -2.36 -7.63
CA GLU A 63 -7.99 -3.67 -7.77
C GLU A 63 -9.01 -4.79 -7.99
N ARG A 64 -10.14 -4.77 -7.26
CA ARG A 64 -11.24 -5.73 -7.46
C ARG A 64 -11.81 -5.64 -8.88
N LEU A 65 -12.05 -4.43 -9.37
CA LEU A 65 -12.55 -4.21 -10.73
C LEU A 65 -11.55 -4.70 -11.78
N GLN A 66 -10.28 -4.34 -11.64
CA GLN A 66 -9.22 -4.76 -12.55
C GLN A 66 -9.10 -6.29 -12.59
N ARG A 67 -9.18 -6.94 -11.42
CA ARG A 67 -9.15 -8.40 -11.32
C ARG A 67 -10.33 -9.03 -12.05
N SER A 68 -11.56 -8.58 -11.78
CA SER A 68 -12.76 -9.10 -12.47
C SER A 68 -12.67 -8.94 -13.98
N GLN A 69 -12.22 -7.78 -14.46
CA GLN A 69 -12.03 -7.56 -15.90
C GLN A 69 -10.96 -8.48 -16.51
N LEU A 70 -9.90 -8.81 -15.76
CA LEU A 70 -8.88 -9.75 -16.21
C LEU A 70 -9.39 -11.19 -16.23
N GLU A 71 -10.17 -11.58 -15.22
CA GLU A 71 -10.83 -12.88 -15.16
C GLU A 71 -11.75 -13.08 -16.37
N ASP A 72 -12.65 -12.11 -16.65
CA ASP A 72 -13.56 -12.17 -17.80
C ASP A 72 -12.81 -12.27 -19.14
N LYS A 73 -11.74 -11.49 -19.30
CA LYS A 73 -10.91 -11.51 -20.53
C LYS A 73 -10.18 -12.84 -20.69
N LEU A 74 -9.64 -13.37 -19.60
CA LEU A 74 -8.93 -14.64 -19.61
C LEU A 74 -9.88 -15.79 -19.95
N ASP A 75 -11.06 -15.80 -19.33
CA ASP A 75 -12.08 -16.82 -19.59
C ASP A 75 -12.51 -16.83 -21.05
N HIS A 76 -12.72 -15.65 -21.65
CA HIS A 76 -13.03 -15.56 -23.07
C HIS A 76 -11.90 -16.09 -23.97
N ALA A 77 -10.65 -15.74 -23.67
CA ALA A 77 -9.49 -16.23 -24.42
C ALA A 77 -9.29 -17.75 -24.28
N LEU A 78 -9.61 -18.31 -23.11
CA LEU A 78 -9.54 -19.75 -22.86
C LEU A 78 -10.63 -20.52 -23.60
N GLN A 79 -11.85 -19.96 -23.71
CA GLN A 79 -12.93 -20.56 -24.50
C GLN A 79 -12.59 -20.66 -25.98
N GLN A 80 -11.86 -19.67 -26.51
CA GLN A 80 -11.39 -19.63 -27.90
C GLN A 80 -10.00 -20.23 -28.09
N ARG A 81 -9.49 -20.99 -27.11
CA ARG A 81 -8.14 -21.56 -27.17
C ARG A 81 -8.04 -22.52 -28.37
N PRO A 82 -7.19 -22.24 -29.37
CA PRO A 82 -7.03 -23.10 -30.54
C PRO A 82 -6.42 -24.45 -30.15
N LYS A 83 -6.80 -25.49 -30.89
CA LYS A 83 -6.26 -26.83 -30.67
C LYS A 83 -4.82 -26.93 -31.20
N PRO A 84 -4.00 -27.85 -30.66
CA PRO A 84 -2.64 -28.06 -31.15
C PRO A 84 -2.58 -28.33 -32.66
N GLU A 85 -3.54 -29.11 -33.19
CA GLU A 85 -3.64 -29.42 -34.63
C GLU A 85 -3.84 -28.17 -35.50
N GLU A 86 -4.66 -27.22 -35.02
CA GLU A 86 -4.90 -25.95 -35.71
C GLU A 86 -3.62 -25.10 -35.73
N LEU A 87 -2.87 -25.10 -34.62
CA LEU A 87 -1.59 -24.40 -34.53
C LEU A 87 -0.51 -25.03 -35.43
N VAL A 88 -0.54 -26.35 -35.63
CA VAL A 88 0.35 -27.04 -36.59
C VAL A 88 -0.01 -26.65 -38.02
N LYS A 89 -1.31 -26.63 -38.36
CA LYS A 89 -1.79 -26.23 -39.68
C LYS A 89 -1.42 -24.79 -40.02
N GLU A 90 -1.45 -23.89 -39.04
CA GLU A 90 -1.03 -22.50 -39.18
C GLU A 90 0.50 -22.32 -39.18
N GLY A 91 1.27 -23.39 -38.98
CA GLY A 91 2.73 -23.37 -38.96
C GLY A 91 3.33 -22.72 -37.71
N ILE A 92 2.54 -22.52 -36.66
CA ILE A 92 2.96 -21.95 -35.38
C ILE A 92 3.61 -23.03 -34.50
N LEU A 93 3.06 -24.25 -34.53
CA LEU A 93 3.57 -25.41 -33.79
C LEU A 93 4.15 -26.44 -34.78
N LYS A 94 5.23 -27.13 -34.39
CA LYS A 94 5.77 -28.25 -35.18
C LYS A 94 5.04 -29.54 -34.84
N GLU A 95 4.92 -30.45 -35.81
CA GLU A 95 4.28 -31.76 -35.63
C GLU A 95 4.91 -32.57 -34.48
N ASP A 96 6.24 -32.51 -34.35
CA ASP A 96 7.00 -33.25 -33.32
C ASP A 96 6.79 -32.73 -31.89
N GLU A 97 6.26 -31.51 -31.74
CA GLU A 97 6.07 -30.82 -30.45
C GLU A 97 4.59 -30.82 -30.00
N ALA A 98 3.68 -31.39 -30.79
CA ALA A 98 2.26 -31.44 -30.45
C ALA A 98 2.00 -32.42 -29.29
N PRO A 99 1.46 -31.97 -28.15
CA PRO A 99 1.17 -32.88 -27.04
C PRO A 99 -0.01 -33.79 -27.38
N GLY A 100 0.25 -35.09 -27.55
CA GLY A 100 -0.78 -36.12 -27.68
C GLY A 100 -0.91 -36.81 -29.05
N VAL A 101 0.13 -36.78 -29.87
CA VAL A 101 0.30 -37.72 -31.00
C VAL A 101 1.26 -38.84 -30.59
#